data_AF-A0A258MVG4-F1
#
_entry.id   AF-A0A258MVG4-F1
#
_cell.length_a   1.000
_cell.length_b   1.000
_cell.length_c   1.000
_cell.angle_alpha   90.00
_cell.angle_beta   90.00
_cell.angle_gamma   90.00
#
_symmetry.space_group_name_H-M   'P 1'
#
loop_
_entity.id
_entity.type
_entity.pdbx_description
1 polymer ?
#
loop_
_entity_poly.entity_id
_entity_poly.type
_entity_poly.pdbx_seq_one_letter_code
_entity_poly.pdbx_strand_id
1 'polypeptide(L)' 'MRTEDIGTICPACGKANDCQIASDKKCWCFDVAVDKLKLEQALKDKSKDQCLCKGCLKKLSV' A
#
# COMPACT_ATOMS: atom_id res chain seq x y z
N MET A 1 14.22 0.91 -14.67
CA MET A 1 13.06 1.39 -13.89
C MET A 1 12.95 2.88 -14.15
N ARG A 2 11.86 3.36 -14.77
CA ARG A 2 11.65 4.82 -14.87
C ARG A 2 11.39 5.33 -13.45
N THR A 3 12.02 6.43 -13.08
CA THR A 3 11.92 7.05 -11.76
C THR A 3 10.49 7.46 -11.40
N GLU A 4 9.60 7.52 -12.38
CA GLU A 4 8.18 7.90 -12.26
C GLU A 4 7.31 6.85 -11.53
N ASP A 5 7.78 5.60 -11.42
CA ASP A 5 7.01 4.50 -10.79
C ASP A 5 7.31 4.33 -9.29
N ILE A 6 8.25 5.11 -8.74
CA ILE A 6 8.68 5.00 -7.34
C ILE A 6 7.54 5.50 -6.44
N GLY A 7 6.80 4.57 -5.85
CA GLY A 7 5.71 4.85 -4.91
C GLY A 7 4.29 4.61 -5.45
N THR A 8 4.13 4.26 -6.72
CA THR A 8 2.81 3.94 -7.34
C THR A 8 2.60 2.43 -7.54
N ILE A 9 3.63 1.62 -7.31
CA ILE A 9 3.58 0.16 -7.44
C ILE A 9 3.52 -0.51 -6.06
N CYS A 10 2.66 -1.52 -5.95
CA CYS A 10 2.53 -2.36 -4.76
C CYS A 10 3.74 -3.28 -4.64
N PRO A 11 4.54 -3.16 -3.55
CA PRO A 11 5.76 -3.95 -3.40
C PRO A 11 5.52 -5.44 -3.14
N ALA A 12 4.28 -5.83 -2.80
CA ALA A 12 3.91 -7.21 -2.52
C ALA A 12 3.49 -7.98 -3.78
N CYS A 13 3.00 -7.31 -4.83
CA CYS A 13 2.46 -8.00 -6.02
C CYS A 13 2.84 -7.37 -7.37
N GLY A 14 3.57 -6.24 -7.38
CA GLY A 14 4.03 -5.58 -8.60
C GLY A 14 2.96 -4.86 -9.42
N LYS A 15 1.70 -4.83 -8.97
CA LYS A 15 0.60 -4.09 -9.59
C LYS A 15 0.56 -2.65 -9.09
N ALA A 16 -0.16 -1.77 -9.78
CA ALA A 16 -0.47 -0.44 -9.26
C ALA A 16 -1.06 -0.51 -7.84
N ASN A 17 -0.62 0.38 -6.95
CA ASN A 17 -1.16 0.48 -5.59
C ASN A 17 -2.40 1.38 -5.52
N ASP A 18 -2.68 2.17 -6.55
CA ASP A 18 -3.78 3.14 -6.61
C ASP A 18 -3.83 4.06 -5.38
N CYS A 19 -2.67 4.40 -4.81
CA CYS A 19 -2.58 5.28 -3.68
C CYS A 19 -3.00 6.70 -4.07
N GLN A 20 -3.85 7.32 -3.25
CA GLN A 20 -4.37 8.67 -3.46
C GLN A 20 -3.99 9.62 -2.32
N ILE A 21 -2.94 9.30 -1.55
CA ILE A 21 -2.57 10.09 -0.37
C ILE A 21 -2.12 11.52 -0.70
N ALA A 22 -1.63 11.74 -1.92
CA ALA A 22 -1.28 13.06 -2.43
C ALA A 22 -2.44 13.79 -3.13
N SER A 23 -3.63 13.19 -3.18
CA SER A 23 -4.82 13.82 -3.76
C SER A 23 -5.62 14.58 -2.70
N ASP A 24 -6.53 15.46 -3.14
CA ASP A 24 -7.47 16.16 -2.25
C ASP A 24 -8.50 15.23 -1.57
N LYS A 25 -8.52 13.95 -1.96
CA LYS A 25 -9.45 12.93 -1.43
C LYS A 25 -8.73 12.02 -0.44
N LYS A 26 -9.48 11.59 0.58
CA LYS A 26 -9.04 10.53 1.49
C LYS A 26 -8.72 9.27 0.68
N CYS A 27 -7.52 8.72 0.86
CA CYS A 27 -7.13 7.47 0.22
C CYS A 27 -8.01 6.32 0.73
N TRP A 28 -8.43 5.44 -0.18
CA TRP A 28 -9.28 4.28 0.13
C TRP A 28 -8.69 3.35 1.21
N CYS A 29 -7.37 3.37 1.43
CA CYS A 29 -6.71 2.52 2.43
C CYS A 29 -7.11 2.87 3.87
N PHE A 30 -7.52 4.11 4.13
CA PHE A 30 -7.95 4.57 5.44
C PHE A 30 -9.35 4.07 5.85
N ASP A 31 -10.09 3.44 4.92
CA ASP A 31 -11.40 2.84 5.21
C ASP A 31 -11.31 1.31 5.39
N VAL A 32 -10.09 0.76 5.44
CA VAL A 32 -9.85 -0.67 5.64
C VAL A 32 -9.27 -0.88 7.04
N ALA A 33 -10.01 -1.57 7.90
CA ALA A 33 -9.46 -2.05 9.17
C ALA A 33 -8.49 -3.19 8.90
N VAL A 34 -7.27 -3.07 9.41
CA VAL A 34 -6.18 -4.04 9.17
C VAL A 34 -5.50 -4.45 10.47
N ASP A 35 -5.02 -5.69 10.48
CA ASP A 35 -4.15 -6.19 11.53
C ASP A 35 -2.78 -5.49 11.41
N LYS A 36 -2.44 -4.69 12.44
CA LYS A 36 -1.20 -3.92 12.48
C LYS A 36 0.04 -4.81 12.36
N LEU A 37 0.06 -5.96 13.03
CA LEU A 37 1.21 -6.86 13.02
C LEU A 37 1.41 -7.47 11.63
N LYS A 38 0.33 -7.90 10.97
CA LYS A 38 0.41 -8.40 9.58
C LYS A 38 0.84 -7.32 8.60
N LEU A 39 0.39 -6.08 8.79
CA LEU A 39 0.81 -4.94 7.97
C LEU A 39 2.30 -4.63 8.13
N GLU A 40 2.79 -4.56 9.36
CA GLU A 40 4.22 -4.33 9.64
C GLU A 40 5.08 -5.46 9.06
N GLN A 41 4.65 -6.71 9.16
CA GLN A 41 5.35 -7.85 8.54
C GLN A 41 5.37 -7.76 7.01
N ALA A 42 4.25 -7.37 6.38
CA ALA A 42 4.16 -7.22 4.93
C ALA A 42 5.05 -6.09 4.37
N LEU A 43 5.44 -5.12 5.21
CA LEU A 43 6.25 -3.97 4.85
C LEU A 43 7.68 -4.00 5.43
N LYS A 44 8.03 -5.03 6.22
CA LYS A 44 9.26 -5.08 7.05
C LYS A 44 10.57 -4.82 6.28
N ASP A 45 10.62 -5.21 5.01
CA ASP A 45 11.79 -5.06 4.13
C ASP A 45 11.59 -3.99 3.04
N LYS A 46 10.53 -3.18 3.15
CA LYS A 46 10.18 -2.15 2.17
C LYS A 46 10.37 -0.77 2.80
N SER A 47 10.67 0.22 1.96
CA SER A 47 10.70 1.61 2.41
C SER A 47 9.37 1.96 3.08
N LYS A 48 9.43 2.78 4.14
CA LYS A 48 8.26 3.28 4.87
C LYS A 48 7.30 4.08 3.97
N ASP A 49 7.75 4.45 2.77
CA ASP A 49 7.02 5.25 1.79
C ASP A 49 6.36 4.40 0.69
N GLN A 50 6.04 3.13 0.95
CA GLN A 50 5.42 2.22 -0.02
C GLN A 50 4.01 1.82 0.41
N CYS A 51 3.03 2.02 -0.48
CA CYS A 51 1.64 1.62 -0.23
C CYS A 51 1.31 0.25 -0.83
N LEU A 52 0.48 -0.53 -0.15
CA LEU A 52 -0.10 -1.76 -0.68
C LEU A 52 -1.34 -1.46 -1.54
N CYS A 53 -1.57 -2.25 -2.59
CA CYS A 53 -2.81 -2.18 -3.35
C CYS A 53 -3.99 -2.75 -2.54
N LYS A 54 -5.22 -2.39 -2.93
CA LYS A 54 -6.47 -2.82 -2.25
C LYS A 54 -6.57 -4.33 -2.07
N GLY A 55 -6.14 -5.11 -3.06
CA GLY A 55 -6.15 -6.58 -2.98
C GLY A 55 -5.18 -7.13 -1.94
N CYS A 56 -3.97 -6.57 -1.85
CA CYS A 56 -2.98 -6.99 -0.85
C CYS A 56 -3.38 -6.53 0.55
N LEU A 57 -3.86 -5.29 0.70
CA LEU A 57 -4.32 -4.76 1.98
C LEU A 57 -5.50 -5.56 2.54
N LYS A 58 -6.46 -5.97 1.68
CA LYS A 58 -7.60 -6.80 2.08
C LYS A 58 -7.22 -8.16 2.66
N LYS A 59 -6.07 -8.72 2.31
CA LYS A 59 -5.59 -9.98 2.90
C LYS A 59 -5.15 -9.83 4.36
N LEU A 60 -4.96 -8.58 4.80
CA LEU A 60 -4.53 -8.23 6.15
C LEU A 60 -5.68 -7.70 7.01
N SER A 61 -6.90 -7.62 6.46
CA SER A 61 -8.08 -7.09 7.17
C SER A 61 -8.42 -7.92 8.40
N VAL A 62 -9.04 -7.28 9.39
CA VAL A 62 -9.63 -7.91 10.58
C VAL A 62 -11.15 -7.89 10.51
#